data_AF-A0A3D0Z243-F1
#
_entry.id   AF-A0A3D0Z243-F1
#
_cell.length_a   1.000
_cell.length_b   1.000
_cell.length_c   1.000
_cell.angle_alpha   90.00
_cell.angle_beta   90.00
_cell.angle_gamma   90.00
#
_symmetry.space_group_name_H-M   'P 1'
#
loop_
_entity.id
_entity.type
_entity.pdbx_description
1 polymer ?
#
loop_
_entity_poly.entity_id
_entity_poly.type
_entity_poly.pdbx_seq_one_letter_code
_entity_poly.pdbx_strand_id
1 'polypeptide(L)'
;MNQRLRESIEELFADAPAIKQVSDLREEIMNNAVEKFADLTAEGMAEDEAIRTIMAGIGDVDELIKYIKQNAEMDPLSQIKQRKISAKLITVAVALYFVAFIALIILSEYWHGIYALAITALIAAVPTCILVYNYVSNPHYSKTNDTMVENFKEWQSSKETRKKMRGALSSTLWIIITILYFVISFTTMQWHITWLIFLIGAAIESLITLLLSMKG
;
A
#
# COMPACT_ATOMS: atom_id res chain seq x y z
N MET A 1 -27.09 -31.09 7.09
CA MET A 1 -25.89 -30.31 6.73
C MET A 1 -25.58 -30.59 5.28
N ASN A 2 -25.57 -29.57 4.42
CA ASN A 2 -25.38 -29.75 2.98
C ASN A 2 -23.91 -30.16 2.71
N GLN A 3 -23.69 -31.38 2.26
CA GLN A 3 -22.34 -31.92 2.00
C GLN A 3 -21.60 -31.10 0.92
N ARG A 4 -22.33 -30.62 -0.11
CA ARG A 4 -21.74 -29.86 -1.21
C ARG A 4 -21.18 -28.51 -0.77
N LEU A 5 -21.86 -27.81 0.14
CA LEU A 5 -21.37 -26.55 0.71
C LEU A 5 -20.08 -26.77 1.50
N ARG A 6 -20.04 -27.84 2.30
CA ARG A 6 -18.84 -28.17 3.09
C ARG A 6 -17.66 -28.49 2.17
N GLU A 7 -17.86 -29.36 1.18
CA GLU A 7 -16.83 -29.71 0.19
C GLU A 7 -16.31 -28.46 -0.53
N SER A 8 -17.21 -27.55 -0.94
CA SER A 8 -16.83 -26.30 -1.63
C SER A 8 -15.97 -25.39 -0.75
N ILE A 9 -16.30 -25.26 0.54
CA ILE A 9 -15.49 -24.44 1.46
C ILE A 9 -14.18 -25.14 1.79
N GLU A 10 -14.19 -26.46 1.98
CA GLU A 10 -12.96 -27.21 2.24
C GLU A 10 -11.96 -27.12 1.09
N GLU A 11 -12.44 -27.05 -0.15
CA GLU A 11 -11.60 -26.81 -1.32
C GLU A 11 -10.86 -25.47 -1.26
N LEU A 12 -11.49 -24.40 -0.75
CA LEU A 12 -10.82 -23.10 -0.53
C LEU A 12 -9.65 -23.15 0.46
N PHE A 13 -9.62 -24.17 1.31
CA PHE A 13 -8.58 -24.36 2.33
C PHE A 13 -7.71 -25.58 2.05
N ALA A 14 -7.77 -26.19 0.85
CA ALA A 14 -7.04 -27.42 0.55
C ALA A 14 -5.51 -27.24 0.70
N ASP A 15 -4.99 -26.09 0.26
CA ASP A 15 -3.57 -25.72 0.35
C ASP A 15 -3.23 -24.85 1.58
N ALA A 16 -4.16 -24.76 2.54
CA ALA A 16 -4.01 -23.93 3.71
C ALA A 16 -2.90 -24.45 4.65
N PRO A 17 -2.00 -23.57 5.15
CA PRO A 17 -1.00 -23.96 6.12
C PRO A 17 -1.65 -24.29 7.46
N ALA A 18 -1.05 -25.23 8.21
CA ALA A 18 -1.51 -25.66 9.53
C ALA A 18 -1.17 -24.62 10.63
N ILE A 19 -1.73 -23.42 10.50
CA ILE A 19 -1.59 -22.31 11.45
C ILE A 19 -2.92 -22.13 12.17
N LYS A 20 -2.89 -21.94 13.49
CA LYS A 20 -4.11 -21.76 14.32
C LYS A 20 -5.08 -20.74 13.70
N GLN A 21 -4.56 -19.57 13.30
CA GLN A 21 -5.37 -18.49 12.72
C GLN A 21 -6.10 -18.89 11.43
N VAL A 22 -5.52 -19.81 10.63
CA VAL A 22 -6.15 -20.30 9.39
C VAL A 22 -7.24 -21.34 9.71
N SER A 23 -7.02 -22.16 10.74
CA SER A 23 -8.07 -23.06 11.26
C SER A 23 -9.25 -22.28 11.83
N ASP A 24 -8.98 -21.24 12.62
CA ASP A 24 -10.00 -20.37 13.20
C ASP A 24 -10.79 -19.66 12.09
N LEU A 25 -10.10 -19.18 11.05
CA LEU A 25 -10.72 -18.58 9.85
C LEU A 25 -11.64 -19.56 9.10
N ARG A 26 -11.20 -20.81 8.91
CA ARG A 26 -12.00 -21.85 8.27
C ARG A 26 -13.28 -22.13 9.06
N GLU A 27 -13.19 -22.23 10.38
CA GLU A 27 -14.34 -22.49 11.24
C GLU A 27 -15.35 -21.35 11.20
N GLU A 28 -14.88 -20.10 11.27
CA GLU A 28 -15.75 -18.92 11.21
C GLU A 28 -16.44 -18.77 9.84
N ILE A 29 -15.72 -18.99 8.74
CA ILE A 29 -16.33 -18.99 7.40
C ILE A 29 -17.35 -20.10 7.25
N MET A 30 -17.05 -21.31 7.74
CA MET A 30 -17.97 -22.44 7.69
C MET A 30 -19.27 -22.14 8.45
N ASN A 31 -19.16 -21.60 9.68
CA ASN A 31 -20.33 -21.28 10.50
C ASN A 31 -21.20 -20.20 9.83
N ASN A 32 -20.58 -19.11 9.37
CA ASN A 32 -21.30 -18.03 8.68
C ASN A 32 -21.93 -18.50 7.36
N ALA A 33 -21.26 -19.39 6.62
CA ALA A 33 -21.77 -19.95 5.38
C ALA A 33 -22.98 -20.86 5.61
N VAL A 34 -22.94 -21.70 6.65
CA VAL A 34 -24.05 -22.60 6.99
C VAL A 34 -25.29 -21.81 7.41
N GLU A 35 -25.12 -20.78 8.23
CA GLU A 35 -26.21 -19.88 8.63
C GLU A 35 -26.82 -19.20 7.39
N LYS A 36 -25.98 -18.59 6.55
CA LYS A 36 -26.44 -17.90 5.34
C LYS A 36 -27.08 -18.84 4.31
N PHE A 37 -26.63 -20.08 4.23
CA PHE A 37 -27.25 -21.10 3.38
C PHE A 37 -28.66 -21.45 3.85
N ALA A 38 -28.86 -21.57 5.16
CA ALA A 38 -30.19 -21.82 5.74
C ALA A 38 -31.15 -20.67 5.42
N ASP A 39 -30.69 -19.42 5.52
CA ASP A 39 -31.52 -18.24 5.20
C ASP A 39 -31.91 -18.21 3.72
N LEU A 40 -30.94 -18.37 2.81
CA LEU A 40 -31.19 -18.32 1.35
C LEU A 40 -32.12 -19.44 0.88
N THR A 41 -31.98 -20.63 1.45
CA THR A 41 -32.88 -21.76 1.14
C THR A 41 -34.28 -21.55 1.72
N ALA A 42 -34.39 -20.92 2.90
CA ALA A 42 -35.68 -20.52 3.45
C ALA A 42 -36.39 -19.43 2.62
N GLU A 43 -35.63 -18.55 1.95
CA GLU A 43 -36.13 -17.58 0.98
C GLU A 43 -36.54 -18.19 -0.37
N GLY A 44 -36.36 -19.52 -0.54
CA GLY A 44 -36.73 -20.25 -1.76
C GLY A 44 -35.68 -20.23 -2.86
N MET A 45 -34.45 -19.78 -2.56
CA MET A 45 -33.32 -19.87 -3.50
C MET A 45 -32.91 -21.33 -3.71
N ALA A 46 -32.59 -21.69 -4.95
CA ALA A 46 -32.09 -23.02 -5.27
C ALA A 46 -30.72 -23.26 -4.58
N GLU A 47 -30.49 -24.48 -4.10
CA GLU A 47 -29.27 -24.80 -3.34
C GLU A 47 -27.98 -24.45 -4.09
N ASP A 48 -27.91 -24.78 -5.39
CA ASP A 48 -26.72 -24.49 -6.21
C ASP A 48 -26.49 -22.98 -6.40
N GLU A 49 -27.56 -22.18 -6.41
CA GLU A 49 -27.47 -20.72 -6.49
C GLU A 49 -27.09 -20.09 -5.15
N ALA A 50 -27.61 -20.65 -4.04
CA ALA A 50 -27.21 -20.26 -2.69
C ALA A 50 -25.72 -20.52 -2.45
N ILE A 51 -25.21 -21.69 -2.85
CA ILE A 51 -23.77 -22.02 -2.76
C ILE A 51 -22.94 -21.03 -3.56
N ARG A 52 -23.30 -20.77 -4.83
CA ARG A 52 -22.58 -19.77 -5.66
C ARG A 52 -22.56 -18.38 -5.02
N THR A 53 -23.69 -17.96 -4.46
CA THR A 53 -23.82 -16.64 -3.80
C THR A 53 -22.93 -16.54 -2.57
N ILE A 54 -22.87 -17.60 -1.75
CA ILE A 54 -22.00 -17.67 -0.57
C ILE A 54 -20.53 -17.64 -1.00
N MET A 55 -20.13 -18.48 -1.96
CA MET A 55 -18.75 -18.55 -2.44
C MET A 55 -18.28 -17.22 -3.03
N ALA A 56 -19.13 -16.53 -3.81
CA ALA A 56 -18.84 -15.19 -4.31
C ALA A 56 -18.71 -14.15 -3.18
N GLY A 57 -19.45 -14.32 -2.09
CA GLY A 57 -19.40 -13.44 -0.92
C GLY A 57 -18.17 -13.63 -0.03
N ILE A 58 -17.60 -14.83 0.01
CA ILE A 58 -16.37 -15.12 0.77
C ILE A 58 -15.16 -14.42 0.12
N GLY A 59 -15.10 -14.36 -1.21
CA GLY A 59 -14.09 -13.60 -1.93
C GLY A 59 -12.69 -14.22 -1.93
N ASP A 60 -11.66 -13.39 -1.75
CA ASP A 60 -10.24 -13.70 -2.00
C ASP A 60 -9.55 -14.35 -0.78
N VAL A 61 -9.98 -15.57 -0.45
CA VAL A 61 -9.50 -16.35 0.71
C VAL A 61 -8.02 -16.68 0.59
N ASP A 62 -7.57 -17.04 -0.61
CA ASP A 62 -6.17 -17.41 -0.87
C ASP A 62 -5.21 -16.27 -0.52
N GLU A 63 -5.55 -15.02 -0.90
CA GLU A 63 -4.73 -13.88 -0.54
C GLU A 63 -4.72 -13.62 0.97
N LEU A 64 -5.85 -13.84 1.65
CA LEU A 64 -5.93 -13.71 3.11
C LEU A 64 -5.12 -14.80 3.83
N ILE A 65 -5.19 -16.06 3.39
CA ILE A 65 -4.38 -17.16 3.92
C ILE A 65 -2.89 -16.87 3.71
N LYS A 66 -2.51 -16.42 2.51
CA LYS A 66 -1.12 -16.01 2.20
C LYS A 66 -0.66 -14.89 3.11
N TYR A 67 -1.51 -13.91 3.39
CA TYR A 67 -1.23 -12.81 4.32
C TYR A 67 -1.04 -13.30 5.76
N ILE A 68 -1.93 -14.15 6.27
CA ILE A 68 -1.82 -14.76 7.61
C ILE A 68 -0.51 -15.53 7.74
N LYS A 69 -0.15 -16.34 6.73
CA LYS A 69 1.12 -17.08 6.71
C LYS A 69 2.34 -16.15 6.78
N GLN A 70 2.37 -15.13 5.93
CA GLN A 70 3.48 -14.15 5.92
C GLN A 70 3.61 -13.41 7.26
N ASN A 71 2.50 -13.06 7.89
CA ASN A 71 2.50 -12.41 9.19
C ASN A 71 2.90 -13.36 10.34
N ALA A 72 2.50 -14.63 10.29
CA ALA A 72 2.88 -15.63 11.28
C ALA A 72 4.37 -15.98 11.22
N GLU A 73 4.97 -15.93 10.01
CA GLU A 73 6.42 -16.10 9.80
C GLU A 73 7.22 -14.84 10.16
N MET A 74 6.57 -13.69 10.37
CA MET A 74 7.22 -12.42 10.63
C MET A 74 7.72 -12.34 12.09
N ASP A 75 9.03 -12.32 12.29
CA ASP A 75 9.66 -12.21 13.61
C ASP A 75 9.20 -10.96 14.38
N PRO A 76 8.63 -11.06 15.59
CA PRO A 76 8.21 -9.91 16.41
C PRO A 76 9.33 -8.89 16.65
N LEU A 77 10.59 -9.32 16.71
CA LEU A 77 11.75 -8.43 16.85
C LEU A 77 11.95 -7.55 15.60
N SER A 78 11.61 -8.06 14.42
CA SER A 78 11.70 -7.33 13.16
C SER A 78 10.70 -6.18 13.10
N GLN A 79 9.47 -6.36 13.61
CA GLN A 79 8.45 -5.30 13.66
C GLN A 79 8.85 -4.16 14.61
N ILE A 80 9.38 -4.50 15.79
CA ILE A 80 9.88 -3.50 16.75
C ILE A 80 11.07 -2.73 16.16
N LYS A 81 11.97 -3.43 15.46
CA LYS A 81 13.12 -2.82 14.78
C LYS A 81 12.67 -1.86 13.67
N GLN A 82 11.69 -2.26 12.86
CA GLN A 82 11.11 -1.42 11.82
C GLN A 82 10.50 -0.14 12.42
N ARG A 83 9.66 -0.23 13.46
CA ARG A 83 9.10 0.96 14.13
C ARG A 83 10.18 1.93 14.62
N LYS A 84 11.27 1.42 15.19
CA LYS A 84 12.41 2.25 15.64
C LYS A 84 13.14 2.92 14.47
N ILE A 85 13.37 2.20 13.38
CA ILE A 85 13.98 2.77 12.16
C ILE A 85 13.06 3.85 11.60
N SER A 86 11.76 3.61 11.60
CA SER A 86 10.78 4.53 11.05
C SER A 86 10.68 5.82 11.84
N ALA A 87 10.67 5.75 13.17
CA ALA A 87 10.74 6.92 14.03
C ALA A 87 12.03 7.73 13.77
N LYS A 88 13.18 7.07 13.63
CA LYS A 88 14.45 7.75 13.33
C LYS A 88 14.41 8.48 11.98
N LEU A 89 13.88 7.85 10.94
CA LEU A 89 13.76 8.45 9.61
C LEU A 89 12.85 9.68 9.61
N ILE A 90 11.72 9.64 10.32
CA ILE A 90 10.82 10.78 10.47
C ILE A 90 11.56 11.93 11.18
N THR A 91 12.24 11.65 12.30
CA THR A 91 13.01 12.67 13.03
C THR A 91 14.09 13.30 12.16
N VAL A 92 14.83 12.50 11.39
CA VAL A 92 15.88 12.99 10.48
C VAL A 92 15.28 13.86 9.36
N ALA A 93 14.16 13.43 8.76
CA ALA A 93 13.52 14.19 7.69
C ALA A 93 13.00 15.54 8.20
N VAL A 94 12.37 15.56 9.38
CA VAL A 94 11.91 16.80 10.02
C VAL A 94 13.09 17.73 10.34
N ALA A 95 14.20 17.22 10.86
CA ALA A 95 15.40 18.01 11.10
C ALA A 95 15.94 18.63 9.79
N LEU A 96 15.95 17.86 8.69
CA LEU A 96 16.39 18.36 7.38
C LEU A 96 15.51 19.49 6.84
N TYR A 97 14.21 19.51 7.14
CA TYR A 97 13.35 20.64 6.76
C TYR A 97 13.75 21.93 7.47
N PHE A 98 14.10 21.86 8.74
CA PHE A 98 14.61 23.03 9.47
C PHE A 98 15.92 23.53 8.87
N VAL A 99 16.81 22.61 8.45
CA VAL A 99 18.05 22.98 7.75
C VAL A 99 17.76 23.63 6.40
N ALA A 100 16.82 23.09 5.62
CA ALA A 100 16.39 23.69 4.35
C ALA A 100 15.80 25.09 4.56
N PHE A 101 15.01 25.28 5.62
CA PHE A 101 14.43 26.57 5.99
C PHE A 101 15.51 27.60 6.39
N ILE A 102 16.48 27.21 7.22
CA ILE A 102 17.61 28.08 7.58
C ILE A 102 18.44 28.43 6.35
N ALA A 103 18.68 27.46 5.45
CA ALA A 103 19.39 27.68 4.20
C ALA A 103 18.64 28.68 3.29
N LEU A 104 17.30 28.69 3.28
CA LEU A 104 16.51 29.67 2.53
C LEU A 104 16.79 31.09 3.00
N ILE A 105 16.77 31.32 4.32
CA ILE A 105 17.00 32.64 4.91
C ILE A 105 18.38 33.14 4.49
N ILE A 106 19.41 32.30 4.64
CA ILE A 106 20.79 32.66 4.29
C ILE A 106 20.92 32.89 2.77
N LEU A 107 20.50 31.95 1.92
CA LEU A 107 20.66 32.08 0.47
C LEU A 107 19.88 33.26 -0.12
N SER A 108 18.74 33.63 0.49
CA SER A 108 17.92 34.76 0.04
C SER A 108 18.63 36.12 0.17
N GLU A 109 19.66 36.21 1.02
CA GLU A 109 20.43 37.43 1.25
C GLU A 109 21.60 37.59 0.26
N TYR A 110 22.14 36.48 -0.26
CA TYR A 110 23.32 36.48 -1.13
C TYR A 110 23.01 36.36 -2.64
N TRP A 111 21.87 35.75 -3.01
CA TRP A 111 21.49 35.47 -4.39
C TRP A 111 20.15 36.13 -4.72
N HIS A 112 19.85 36.37 -6.01
CA HIS A 112 18.50 36.76 -6.41
C HIS A 112 17.48 35.72 -5.92
N GLY A 113 16.40 36.19 -5.28
CA GLY A 113 15.48 35.36 -4.50
C GLY A 113 14.89 34.16 -5.24
N ILE A 114 14.82 34.20 -6.57
CA ILE A 114 14.36 33.07 -7.39
C ILE A 114 15.33 31.88 -7.38
N TYR A 115 16.65 32.14 -7.37
CA TYR A 115 17.66 31.08 -7.32
C TYR A 115 17.77 30.47 -5.91
N ALA A 116 17.65 31.31 -4.87
CA ALA A 116 17.60 30.84 -3.49
C ALA A 116 16.41 29.90 -3.27
N LEU A 117 15.23 30.28 -3.75
CA LEU A 117 14.02 29.46 -3.68
C LEU A 117 14.19 28.12 -4.43
N ALA A 118 14.75 28.14 -5.64
CA ALA A 118 14.97 26.94 -6.44
C ALA A 118 15.93 25.95 -5.76
N ILE A 119 17.04 26.43 -5.20
CA ILE A 119 18.03 25.60 -4.51
C ILE A 119 17.44 25.01 -3.22
N THR A 120 16.72 25.80 -2.43
CA THR A 120 16.05 25.30 -1.22
C THR A 120 14.99 24.27 -1.53
N ALA A 121 14.22 24.45 -2.61
CA ALA A 121 13.22 23.46 -3.04
C ALA A 121 13.86 22.10 -3.39
N LEU A 122 15.04 22.10 -4.02
CA LEU A 122 15.81 20.89 -4.28
C LEU A 122 16.30 20.22 -2.98
N ILE A 123 16.73 20.99 -1.99
CA ILE A 123 17.15 20.45 -0.69
C ILE A 123 15.94 19.84 0.05
N ALA A 124 14.77 20.47 -0.03
CA ALA A 124 13.52 19.97 0.55
C ALA A 124 12.96 18.72 -0.15
N ALA A 125 13.43 18.40 -1.36
CA ALA A 125 13.10 17.15 -2.05
C ALA A 125 13.68 15.91 -1.33
N VAL A 126 14.78 16.06 -0.58
CA VAL A 126 15.40 14.96 0.16
C VAL A 126 14.53 14.49 1.34
N PRO A 127 14.10 15.35 2.29
CA PRO A 127 13.26 14.91 3.39
C PRO A 127 11.84 14.51 2.96
N THR A 128 11.28 15.08 1.89
CA THR A 128 10.00 14.61 1.30
C THR A 128 10.12 13.16 0.85
N CYS A 129 11.16 12.81 0.08
CA CYS A 129 11.40 11.43 -0.35
C CYS A 129 11.54 10.47 0.83
N ILE A 130 12.26 10.86 1.89
CA ILE A 130 12.43 10.05 3.11
C ILE A 130 11.08 9.82 3.80
N LEU A 131 10.24 10.86 3.95
CA LEU A 131 8.93 10.74 4.57
C LEU A 131 7.96 9.89 3.75
N VAL A 132 7.93 10.07 2.43
CA VAL A 132 7.09 9.28 1.53
C VAL A 132 7.50 7.81 1.59
N TYR A 133 8.80 7.52 1.53
CA TYR A 133 9.32 6.16 1.69
C TYR A 133 8.93 5.54 3.03
N ASN A 134 9.02 6.32 4.12
CA ASN A 134 8.66 5.87 5.47
C ASN A 134 7.17 5.58 5.63
N TYR A 135 6.31 6.48 5.15
CA TYR A 135 4.85 6.34 5.17
C TYR A 135 4.40 5.11 4.39
N VAL A 136 5.04 4.87 3.25
CA VAL A 136 4.77 3.73 2.38
C VAL A 136 5.25 2.41 2.97
N SER A 137 6.41 2.41 3.63
CA SER A 137 7.08 1.19 4.10
C SER A 137 6.59 0.67 5.45
N ASN A 138 5.75 1.42 6.17
CA ASN A 138 5.20 0.97 7.45
C ASN A 138 3.67 0.78 7.35
N PRO A 139 3.15 -0.45 7.48
CA PRO A 139 1.72 -0.66 7.60
C PRO A 139 1.20 0.04 8.88
N HIS A 140 0.21 0.91 8.71
CA HIS A 140 -0.32 1.81 9.75
C HIS A 140 -1.31 1.13 10.71
N TYR A 141 -1.17 -0.16 10.99
CA TYR A 141 -2.05 -0.85 11.93
C TYR A 141 -1.26 -1.84 12.79
N SER A 142 -1.37 -1.68 14.10
CA SER A 142 -0.78 -2.55 15.11
C SER A 142 -1.92 -3.23 15.84
N LYS A 143 -1.96 -4.56 15.78
CA LYS A 143 -2.97 -5.38 16.46
C LYS A 143 -3.21 -4.94 17.91
N THR A 144 -4.48 -4.94 18.30
CA THR A 144 -4.92 -4.91 19.70
C THR A 144 -5.12 -6.33 20.23
N ASN A 145 -5.57 -7.30 19.40
CA ASN A 145 -5.72 -8.72 19.74
C ASN A 145 -5.54 -9.68 18.52
N ASP A 146 -5.26 -10.96 18.77
CA ASP A 146 -5.23 -12.01 17.72
C ASP A 146 -6.64 -12.56 17.44
N THR A 147 -7.52 -11.73 16.90
CA THR A 147 -8.87 -12.14 16.46
C THR A 147 -8.97 -12.19 14.92
N MET A 148 -9.82 -13.06 14.38
CA MET A 148 -10.01 -13.22 12.92
C MET A 148 -10.46 -11.91 12.26
N VAL A 149 -11.44 -11.23 12.86
CA VAL A 149 -11.95 -9.93 12.38
C VAL A 149 -10.83 -8.90 12.29
N GLU A 150 -9.90 -8.90 13.24
CA GLU A 150 -8.78 -7.98 13.26
C GLU A 150 -7.74 -8.32 12.17
N ASN A 151 -7.48 -9.61 11.92
CA ASN A 151 -6.68 -10.05 10.77
C ASN A 151 -7.31 -9.63 9.43
N PHE A 152 -8.64 -9.73 9.28
CA PHE A 152 -9.35 -9.31 8.07
C PHE A 152 -9.27 -7.79 7.87
N LYS A 153 -9.45 -7.00 8.94
CA LYS A 153 -9.28 -5.53 8.92
C LYS A 153 -7.85 -5.14 8.56
N GLU A 154 -6.86 -5.82 9.12
CA GLU A 154 -5.45 -5.56 8.84
C GLU A 154 -5.13 -5.86 7.37
N TRP A 155 -5.57 -7.02 6.86
CA TRP A 155 -5.46 -7.39 5.46
C TRP A 155 -6.10 -6.36 4.53
N GLN A 156 -7.33 -5.92 4.83
CA GLN A 156 -8.03 -4.91 4.04
C GLN A 156 -7.29 -3.56 4.06
N SER A 157 -6.82 -3.14 5.23
CA SER A 157 -6.01 -1.92 5.38
C SER A 157 -4.68 -2.01 4.62
N SER A 158 -4.08 -3.21 4.54
CA SER A 158 -2.86 -3.46 3.80
C SER A 158 -3.07 -3.37 2.28
N LYS A 159 -4.20 -3.86 1.76
CA LYS A 159 -4.62 -3.68 0.36
C LYS A 159 -4.80 -2.19 0.04
N GLU A 160 -5.49 -1.47 0.92
CA GLU A 160 -5.74 -0.04 0.73
C GLU A 160 -4.44 0.78 0.78
N THR A 161 -3.53 0.45 1.69
CA THR A 161 -2.21 1.09 1.82
C THR A 161 -1.36 0.84 0.58
N ARG A 162 -1.34 -0.38 0.04
CA ARG A 162 -0.66 -0.70 -1.23
C ARG A 162 -1.23 0.09 -2.42
N LYS A 163 -2.55 0.26 -2.47
CA LYS A 163 -3.22 1.09 -3.50
C LYS A 163 -2.86 2.58 -3.36
N LYS A 164 -2.91 3.11 -2.13
CA LYS A 164 -2.49 4.48 -1.80
C LYS A 164 -1.01 4.72 -2.15
N MET A 165 -0.14 3.75 -1.89
CA MET A 165 1.28 3.77 -2.25
C MET A 165 1.49 3.94 -3.76
N ARG A 166 0.79 3.17 -4.59
CA ARG A 166 0.89 3.30 -6.05
C ARG A 166 0.47 4.69 -6.53
N GLY A 167 -0.59 5.25 -5.92
CA GLY A 167 -1.02 6.62 -6.19
C GLY A 167 -0.01 7.69 -5.76
N ALA A 168 0.60 7.53 -4.58
CA ALA A 168 1.58 8.47 -4.04
C ALA A 168 2.91 8.48 -4.83
N LEU A 169 3.34 7.32 -5.34
CA LEU A 169 4.52 7.21 -6.21
C LEU A 169 4.28 7.91 -7.55
N SER A 170 3.12 7.68 -8.16
CA SER A 170 2.70 8.37 -9.38
C SER A 170 2.68 9.89 -9.17
N SER A 171 2.04 10.39 -8.12
CA SER A 171 1.93 11.83 -7.87
C SER A 171 3.30 12.48 -7.61
N THR A 172 4.18 11.82 -6.85
CA THR A 172 5.54 12.32 -6.59
C THR A 172 6.38 12.39 -7.86
N LEU A 173 6.28 11.36 -8.72
CA LEU A 173 6.97 11.29 -10.00
C LEU A 173 6.55 12.46 -10.92
N TRP A 174 5.25 12.74 -11.02
CA TRP A 174 4.75 13.88 -11.80
C TRP A 174 5.23 15.23 -11.27
N ILE A 175 5.33 15.41 -9.96
CA ILE A 175 5.90 16.63 -9.35
C ILE A 175 7.38 16.78 -9.74
N ILE A 176 8.17 15.70 -9.65
CA ILE A 176 9.59 15.70 -10.02
C ILE A 176 9.77 16.03 -11.51
N ILE A 177 9.00 15.40 -12.40
CA ILE A 177 9.03 15.71 -13.84
C ILE A 177 8.72 17.19 -14.07
N THR A 178 7.72 17.72 -13.39
CA THR A 178 7.29 19.10 -13.55
C THR A 178 8.38 20.08 -13.10
N ILE A 179 9.06 19.81 -11.98
CA ILE A 179 10.19 20.60 -11.51
C ILE A 179 11.35 20.56 -12.54
N LEU A 180 11.70 19.35 -13.02
CA LEU A 180 12.73 19.15 -14.04
C LEU A 180 12.39 19.90 -15.34
N TYR A 181 11.13 19.83 -15.78
CA TYR A 181 10.63 20.55 -16.93
C TYR A 181 10.85 22.05 -16.79
N PHE A 182 10.47 22.66 -15.66
CA PHE A 182 10.65 24.09 -15.47
C PHE A 182 12.13 24.48 -15.43
N VAL A 183 12.98 23.75 -14.71
CA VAL A 183 14.42 24.06 -14.63
C VAL A 183 15.08 23.99 -16.02
N ILE A 184 14.80 22.95 -16.80
CA ILE A 184 15.36 22.79 -18.15
C ILE A 184 14.76 23.83 -19.11
N SER A 185 13.47 24.13 -19.01
CA SER A 185 12.80 25.10 -19.89
C SER A 185 13.28 26.53 -19.65
N PHE A 186 13.46 26.94 -18.39
CA PHE A 186 13.95 28.29 -18.07
C PHE A 186 15.43 28.48 -18.40
N THR A 187 16.26 27.43 -18.32
CA THR A 187 17.69 27.52 -18.66
C THR A 187 17.92 27.50 -20.17
N THR A 188 17.17 26.70 -20.91
CA THR A 188 17.34 26.56 -22.36
C THR A 188 16.53 27.56 -23.17
N MET A 189 15.45 28.14 -22.60
CA MET A 189 14.47 28.99 -23.29
C MET A 189 13.81 28.31 -24.51
N GLN A 190 13.99 27.00 -24.68
CA GLN A 190 13.48 26.21 -25.81
C GLN A 190 12.24 25.39 -25.41
N TRP A 191 11.18 26.09 -25.03
CA TRP A 191 9.91 25.51 -24.56
C TRP A 191 9.29 24.48 -25.53
N HIS A 192 9.60 24.60 -26.83
CA HIS A 192 9.09 23.72 -27.88
C HIS A 192 9.74 22.32 -27.92
N ILE A 193 10.89 22.12 -27.25
CA ILE A 193 11.58 20.83 -27.17
C ILE A 193 11.42 20.21 -25.77
N THR A 194 11.44 21.04 -24.74
CA THR A 194 11.50 20.57 -23.34
C THR A 194 10.26 19.83 -22.88
N TRP A 195 9.11 20.02 -23.55
CA TRP A 195 7.86 19.30 -23.23
C TRP A 195 7.96 17.78 -23.47
N LEU A 196 8.92 17.31 -24.27
CA LEU A 196 9.18 15.88 -24.51
C LEU A 196 9.45 15.10 -23.21
N ILE A 197 9.90 15.79 -22.15
CA ILE A 197 10.11 15.19 -20.84
C ILE A 197 8.83 14.60 -20.24
N PHE A 198 7.65 15.13 -20.57
CA PHE A 198 6.37 14.58 -20.11
C PHE A 198 6.04 13.26 -20.79
N LEU A 199 6.40 13.08 -22.07
CA LEU A 199 6.23 11.81 -22.77
C LEU A 199 7.14 10.73 -22.17
N ILE A 200 8.39 11.09 -21.88
CA ILE A 200 9.35 10.22 -21.17
C ILE A 200 8.82 9.89 -19.78
N GLY A 201 8.27 10.88 -19.07
CA GLY A 201 7.65 10.72 -17.77
C GLY A 201 6.50 9.72 -17.74
N ALA A 202 5.56 9.84 -18.69
CA ALA A 202 4.45 8.90 -18.85
C ALA A 202 4.94 7.48 -19.16
N ALA A 203 5.99 7.35 -19.99
CA ALA A 203 6.61 6.06 -20.26
C ALA A 203 7.23 5.45 -18.99
N ILE A 204 7.93 6.24 -18.17
CA ILE A 204 8.51 5.80 -16.90
C ILE A 204 7.40 5.37 -15.92
N GLU A 205 6.30 6.12 -15.82
CA GLU A 205 5.16 5.75 -14.98
C GLU A 205 4.54 4.41 -15.39
N SER A 206 4.40 4.19 -16.70
CA SER A 206 3.90 2.91 -17.23
C SER A 206 4.85 1.75 -16.91
N LEU A 207 6.17 1.97 -16.97
CA LEU A 207 7.18 0.98 -16.65
C LEU A 207 7.20 0.65 -15.15
N ILE A 208 7.15 1.66 -14.29
CA ILE A 208 7.09 1.48 -12.82
C ILE A 208 5.82 0.72 -12.45
N THR A 209 4.69 1.08 -13.05
CA THR A 209 3.42 0.40 -12.85
C THR A 209 3.51 -1.08 -13.25
N LEU A 210 4.13 -1.37 -14.39
CA LEU A 210 4.30 -2.73 -14.89
C LEU A 210 5.24 -3.55 -13.99
N LEU A 211 6.39 -2.98 -13.60
CA LEU A 211 7.33 -3.63 -12.66
C LEU A 211 6.70 -3.92 -11.30
N LEU A 212 5.89 -3.01 -10.77
CA LEU A 212 5.18 -3.22 -9.51
C LEU A 212 4.08 -4.28 -9.64
N SER A 213 3.41 -4.38 -10.79
CA SER A 213 2.41 -5.42 -11.04
C SER A 213 3.01 -6.83 -11.25
N MET A 214 4.27 -6.93 -11.70
CA MET A 214 4.95 -8.23 -11.89
C MET A 214 5.54 -8.82 -10.60
N LYS A 215 5.66 -8.02 -9.53
CA LYS A 215 6.29 -8.44 -8.27
C LYS A 215 5.28 -8.74 -7.15
N GLY A 216 3.99 -8.52 -7.39
CA GLY A 216 2.88 -8.89 -6.49
C GLY A 216 2.26 -10.22 -6.92
#